data_AF-A0A1F8X9B1-F1
#
_entry.id   AF-A0A1F8X9B1-F1
#
_cell.length_a   1.000
_cell.length_b   1.000
_cell.length_c   1.000
_cell.angle_alpha   90.00
_cell.angle_beta   90.00
_cell.angle_gamma   90.00
#
_symmetry.space_group_name_H-M   'P 1'
#
loop_
_entity.id
_entity.type
_entity.pdbx_description
1 polymer ?
#
loop_
_entity_poly.entity_id
_entity_poly.type
_entity_poly.pdbx_seq_one_letter_code
_entity_poly.pdbx_strand_id
1 'polypeptide(L)'
;MKTGGTGGCNTITGLCFEKKVDFQELLKAIPGYALKKVPHKAGLGVFFENNLVARCFRKHDFYKFLTGEGINWKHMLSKQLLPDDALLVIVRETLFIIEVKYQQVAGSVDEKLQTCDFKRKQYLKLVAPLGLKVEYVYVLCDWFKKPAYKDVLAYIHSVNCHYKFNELPLSWLGLPTTPTLS
;
A
#
# COMPACT_ATOMS: atom_id res chain seq x y z
N MET A 1 -32.35 -8.52 9.34
CA MET A 1 -32.17 -7.86 8.02
C MET A 1 -31.11 -8.65 7.26
N LYS A 2 -31.51 -9.38 6.21
CA LYS A 2 -30.61 -10.22 5.41
C LYS A 2 -29.83 -9.32 4.45
N THR A 3 -28.54 -9.08 4.70
CA THR A 3 -27.66 -8.43 3.72
C THR A 3 -27.13 -9.49 2.76
N GLY A 4 -27.97 -9.87 1.81
CA GLY A 4 -27.56 -10.55 0.59
C GLY A 4 -27.01 -9.52 -0.39
N GLY A 5 -25.73 -9.60 -0.66
CA GLY A 5 -25.02 -8.80 -1.66
C GLY A 5 -23.86 -9.61 -2.18
N THR A 6 -24.14 -10.61 -3.02
CA THR A 6 -23.15 -11.29 -3.86
C THR A 6 -22.78 -10.35 -5.00
N GLY A 7 -21.77 -9.51 -4.77
CA GLY A 7 -21.12 -8.71 -5.80
C GLY A 7 -19.72 -9.26 -6.06
N GLY A 8 -19.63 -10.28 -6.92
CA GLY A 8 -18.34 -10.83 -7.32
C GLY A 8 -17.54 -9.82 -8.13
N CYS A 9 -16.56 -9.16 -7.52
CA CYS A 9 -15.52 -8.43 -8.23
C CYS A 9 -14.29 -9.33 -8.37
N ASN A 10 -14.30 -10.22 -9.35
CA ASN A 10 -13.07 -10.80 -9.92
C ASN A 10 -12.48 -9.80 -10.93
N THR A 11 -12.23 -8.57 -10.51
CA THR A 11 -11.67 -7.54 -11.38
C THR A 11 -10.15 -7.69 -11.42
N ILE A 12 -9.66 -8.15 -12.57
CA ILE A 12 -8.23 -8.16 -12.95
C ILE A 12 -7.60 -6.75 -12.83
N THR A 13 -8.42 -5.70 -12.78
CA THR A 13 -8.02 -4.29 -12.86
C THR A 13 -7.67 -3.64 -11.52
N GLY A 14 -7.98 -4.26 -10.37
CA GLY A 14 -7.72 -3.64 -9.06
C GLY A 14 -7.95 -4.54 -7.86
N LEU A 15 -7.42 -4.13 -6.71
CA LEU A 15 -7.53 -4.84 -5.43
C LEU A 15 -8.74 -4.32 -4.65
N CYS A 16 -9.80 -5.10 -4.47
CA CYS A 16 -11.01 -4.70 -3.73
C CYS A 16 -10.92 -5.01 -2.22
N PHE A 17 -11.20 -4.02 -1.38
CA PHE A 17 -11.14 -4.03 0.08
C PHE A 17 -12.53 -3.81 0.67
N GLU A 18 -13.34 -4.87 0.71
CA GLU A 18 -14.68 -4.81 1.31
C GLU A 18 -14.65 -4.77 2.85
N LYS A 19 -13.55 -5.22 3.46
CA LYS A 19 -13.30 -5.29 4.92
C LYS A 19 -11.81 -5.05 5.20
N LYS A 20 -11.35 -5.35 6.42
CA LYS A 20 -9.92 -5.46 6.77
C LYS A 20 -9.31 -6.70 6.10
N VAL A 21 -9.29 -6.69 4.77
CA VAL A 21 -8.72 -7.74 3.93
C VAL A 21 -7.23 -7.43 3.74
N ASP A 22 -6.47 -8.50 3.64
CA ASP A 22 -5.03 -8.52 3.57
C ASP A 22 -4.55 -8.22 2.13
N PHE A 23 -3.72 -7.17 1.95
CA PHE A 23 -3.21 -6.74 0.63
C PHE A 23 -2.49 -7.87 -0.14
N GLN A 24 -1.73 -8.70 0.57
CA GLN A 24 -0.99 -9.81 -0.04
C GLN A 24 -1.92 -10.93 -0.49
N GLU A 25 -2.98 -11.23 0.28
CA GLU A 25 -4.00 -12.18 -0.13
C GLU A 25 -4.79 -11.68 -1.36
N LEU A 26 -5.08 -10.38 -1.43
CA LEU A 26 -5.72 -9.79 -2.61
C LEU A 26 -4.84 -9.93 -3.86
N LEU A 27 -3.53 -9.70 -3.76
CA LEU A 27 -2.61 -9.91 -4.89
C LEU A 27 -2.56 -11.38 -5.34
N LYS A 28 -2.53 -12.34 -4.40
CA LYS A 28 -2.51 -13.78 -4.73
C LYS A 28 -3.76 -14.25 -5.46
N ALA A 29 -4.90 -13.57 -5.23
CA ALA A 29 -6.16 -13.91 -5.88
C ALA A 29 -6.21 -13.51 -7.37
N ILE A 30 -5.30 -12.64 -7.83
CA ILE A 30 -5.27 -12.16 -9.20
C ILE A 30 -4.50 -13.16 -10.08
N PRO A 31 -5.10 -13.68 -11.17
CA PRO A 31 -4.42 -14.59 -12.09
C PRO A 31 -3.09 -14.02 -12.61
N GLY A 32 -2.08 -14.89 -12.70
CA GLY A 32 -0.72 -14.52 -13.12
C GLY A 32 0.17 -14.00 -11.99
N TYR A 33 -0.40 -13.56 -10.86
CA TYR A 33 0.37 -13.16 -9.69
C TYR A 33 0.76 -14.33 -8.80
N ALA A 34 1.96 -14.27 -8.23
CA ALA A 34 2.42 -15.18 -7.19
C ALA A 34 3.27 -14.44 -6.16
N LEU A 35 3.06 -14.74 -4.88
CA LEU A 35 3.87 -14.22 -3.79
C LEU A 35 4.77 -15.32 -3.23
N LYS A 36 6.08 -15.11 -3.27
CA LYS A 36 7.08 -16.10 -2.84
C LYS A 36 8.21 -15.43 -2.06
N LYS A 37 8.81 -16.14 -1.11
CA LYS A 37 10.05 -15.67 -0.47
C LYS A 37 11.16 -15.62 -1.51
N VAL A 38 11.98 -14.57 -1.45
CA VAL A 38 13.19 -14.46 -2.25
C VAL A 38 14.39 -14.76 -1.34
N PRO A 39 15.27 -15.72 -1.69
CA PRO A 39 16.43 -16.05 -0.87
C PRO A 39 17.25 -14.80 -0.53
N HIS A 40 17.69 -14.70 0.73
CA HIS A 40 18.50 -13.59 1.25
C HIS A 40 17.87 -12.18 1.13
N LYS A 41 16.58 -12.07 0.83
CA LYS A 41 15.86 -10.79 0.77
C LYS A 41 14.71 -10.77 1.77
N ALA A 42 14.54 -9.64 2.47
CA ALA A 42 13.42 -9.43 3.38
C ALA A 42 12.08 -9.27 2.63
N GLY A 43 10.97 -9.59 3.30
CA GLY A 43 9.63 -9.53 2.73
C GLY A 43 9.33 -10.67 1.76
N LEU A 44 8.30 -10.50 0.92
CA LEU A 44 7.98 -11.41 -0.17
C LEU A 44 8.22 -10.72 -1.52
N GLY A 45 8.69 -11.50 -2.49
CA GLY A 45 8.67 -11.11 -3.88
C GLY A 45 7.27 -11.27 -4.45
N VAL A 46 6.82 -10.26 -5.18
CA VAL A 46 5.59 -10.26 -5.98
C VAL A 46 5.99 -10.53 -7.42
N PHE A 47 5.55 -11.66 -7.93
CA PHE A 47 5.84 -12.11 -9.28
C PHE A 47 4.60 -11.99 -10.14
N PHE A 48 4.75 -11.55 -11.39
CA PHE A 48 3.73 -11.62 -12.42
C PHE A 48 4.30 -12.42 -13.59
N GLU A 49 3.65 -13.52 -13.97
CA GLU A 49 4.14 -14.43 -15.02
C GLU A 49 5.61 -14.85 -14.81
N ASN A 50 5.95 -15.22 -13.57
CA ASN A 50 7.31 -15.57 -13.11
C ASN A 50 8.35 -14.44 -13.10
N ASN A 51 7.99 -13.22 -13.52
CA ASN A 51 8.87 -12.05 -13.43
C ASN A 51 8.69 -11.34 -12.09
N LEU A 52 9.78 -11.04 -11.39
CA LEU A 52 9.73 -10.28 -10.14
C LEU A 52 9.39 -8.80 -10.46
N VAL A 53 8.18 -8.37 -10.13
CA VAL A 53 7.70 -7.01 -10.44
C VAL A 53 7.73 -6.07 -9.23
N ALA A 54 7.62 -6.61 -8.02
CA ALA A 54 7.67 -5.84 -6.80
C ALA A 54 8.15 -6.68 -5.60
N ARG A 55 8.42 -6.01 -4.48
CA ARG A 55 8.61 -6.63 -3.16
C ARG A 55 7.61 -6.04 -2.18
N CYS A 56 6.92 -6.87 -1.42
CA CYS A 56 6.02 -6.42 -0.37
C CYS A 56 6.62 -6.68 1.02
N PHE A 57 6.46 -5.71 1.90
CA PHE A 57 6.97 -5.72 3.26
C PHE A 57 5.85 -5.43 4.25
N ARG A 58 5.86 -6.14 5.37
CA ARG A 58 4.95 -5.90 6.49
C ARG A 58 5.69 -5.58 7.74
N LYS A 59 5.23 -4.54 8.44
CA LYS A 59 5.74 -4.18 9.78
C LYS A 59 7.27 -4.20 9.80
N HIS A 60 7.88 -5.18 10.49
CA HIS A 60 9.32 -5.29 10.65
C HIS A 60 10.10 -5.74 9.41
N ASP A 61 9.45 -6.34 8.40
CA ASP A 61 10.14 -6.75 7.17
C ASP A 61 10.67 -5.56 6.38
N PHE A 62 10.01 -4.40 6.47
CA PHE A 62 10.51 -3.17 5.87
C PHE A 62 11.83 -2.74 6.51
N TYR A 63 11.94 -2.86 7.83
CA TYR A 63 13.17 -2.54 8.55
C TYR A 63 14.29 -3.56 8.32
N LYS A 64 13.95 -4.85 8.17
CA LYS A 64 14.92 -5.86 7.71
C LYS A 64 15.43 -5.55 6.31
N PHE A 65 14.56 -5.06 5.42
CA PHE A 65 14.96 -4.57 4.10
C PHE A 65 15.95 -3.42 4.23
N LEU A 66 15.62 -2.37 4.99
CA LEU A 66 16.52 -1.24 5.23
C LEU A 66 17.89 -1.71 5.75
N THR A 67 17.92 -2.57 6.77
CA THR A 67 19.17 -3.13 7.30
C THR A 67 19.95 -3.92 6.25
N GLY A 68 19.26 -4.72 5.43
CA GLY A 68 19.87 -5.48 4.34
C GLY A 68 20.46 -4.61 3.22
N GLU A 69 19.95 -3.40 3.03
CA GLU A 69 20.50 -2.39 2.12
C GLU A 69 21.47 -1.42 2.82
N GLY A 70 21.94 -1.76 4.04
CA GLY A 70 22.93 -0.96 4.78
C GLY A 70 22.38 0.29 5.48
N ILE A 71 21.07 0.46 5.54
CA ILE A 71 20.42 1.63 6.16
C ILE A 71 20.19 1.41 7.66
N ASN A 72 20.86 2.22 8.48
CA ASN A 72 20.62 2.26 9.92
C ASN A 72 19.56 3.32 10.29
N TRP A 73 18.31 2.89 10.28
CA TRP A 73 17.15 3.76 10.52
C TRP A 73 17.17 4.49 11.86
N LYS A 74 17.83 3.94 12.90
CA LYS A 74 17.88 4.52 14.25
C LYS A 74 18.64 5.85 14.30
N HIS A 75 19.54 6.11 13.36
CA HIS A 75 20.20 7.42 13.22
C HIS A 75 19.37 8.42 12.40
N MET A 76 18.30 7.96 11.74
CA MET A 76 17.50 8.78 10.84
C MET A 76 16.19 9.23 11.49
N LEU A 77 15.55 8.35 12.26
CA LEU A 77 14.26 8.63 12.91
C LEU A 77 14.36 8.48 14.42
N SER A 78 13.70 9.39 15.14
CA SER A 78 13.55 9.31 16.61
C SER A 78 12.51 8.28 17.06
N LYS A 79 11.57 7.91 16.18
CA LYS A 79 10.53 6.91 16.46
C LYS A 79 10.27 6.02 15.24
N GLN A 80 10.16 4.72 15.49
CA GLN A 80 9.84 3.74 14.46
C GLN A 80 8.40 3.91 13.95
N LEU A 81 8.22 3.79 12.64
CA LEU A 81 6.93 3.83 11.94
C LEU A 81 6.70 2.50 11.25
N LEU A 82 5.60 1.82 11.58
CA LEU A 82 5.28 0.55 10.95
C LEU A 82 4.18 0.78 9.90
N PRO A 83 4.43 0.48 8.62
CA PRO A 83 3.37 0.50 7.61
C PRO A 83 2.48 -0.73 7.79
N ASP A 84 1.20 -0.60 7.43
CA ASP A 84 0.29 -1.75 7.31
C ASP A 84 0.83 -2.68 6.20
N ASP A 85 0.98 -2.12 5.00
CA ASP A 85 1.70 -2.74 3.88
C ASP A 85 2.60 -1.71 3.18
N ALA A 86 3.77 -2.17 2.74
CA ALA A 86 4.68 -1.40 1.89
C ALA A 86 5.04 -2.22 0.66
N LEU A 87 4.95 -1.61 -0.53
CA LEU A 87 5.20 -2.25 -1.82
C LEU A 87 6.29 -1.47 -2.56
N LEU A 88 7.46 -2.08 -2.73
CA LEU A 88 8.51 -1.55 -3.59
C LEU A 88 8.32 -2.07 -5.01
N VAL A 89 7.87 -1.20 -5.91
CA VAL A 89 7.67 -1.51 -7.33
C VAL A 89 8.98 -1.25 -8.07
N ILE A 90 9.60 -2.32 -8.55
CA ILE A 90 11.00 -2.31 -9.00
C ILE A 90 11.17 -1.41 -10.22
N VAL A 91 10.32 -1.58 -11.23
CA VAL A 91 10.38 -0.82 -12.51
C VAL A 91 10.13 0.69 -12.33
N ARG A 92 9.57 1.11 -11.20
CA ARG A 92 9.30 2.52 -10.90
C ARG A 92 10.26 3.12 -9.88
N GLU A 93 11.13 2.31 -9.28
CA GLU A 93 11.99 2.73 -8.17
C GLU A 93 11.19 3.45 -7.06
N THR A 94 9.96 2.98 -6.82
CA THR A 94 8.98 3.67 -5.97
C THR A 94 8.49 2.74 -4.87
N LEU A 95 8.61 3.21 -3.63
CA LEU A 95 8.02 2.59 -2.46
C LEU A 95 6.62 3.16 -2.22
N PHE A 96 5.60 2.34 -2.39
CA PHE A 96 4.24 2.65 -2.00
C PHE A 96 4.01 2.26 -0.55
N ILE A 97 3.57 3.21 0.28
CA ILE A 97 3.05 2.96 1.61
C ILE A 97 1.54 2.92 1.51
N ILE A 98 0.95 1.76 1.80
CA ILE A 98 -0.47 1.49 1.63
C ILE A 98 -1.08 1.34 3.01
N GLU A 99 -2.03 2.21 3.36
CA GLU A 99 -2.76 2.12 4.63
C GLU A 99 -4.26 2.02 4.41
N VAL A 100 -4.83 0.92 4.88
CA VAL A 100 -6.26 0.66 4.78
C VAL A 100 -6.97 1.30 5.98
N LYS A 101 -8.00 2.10 5.73
CA LYS A 101 -8.84 2.71 6.77
C LYS A 101 -10.29 2.27 6.57
N TYR A 102 -10.75 1.48 7.54
CA TYR A 102 -12.12 1.00 7.63
C TYR A 102 -12.78 1.60 8.87
N GLN A 103 -14.00 2.12 8.72
CA GLN A 103 -14.75 2.80 9.78
C GLN A 103 -16.25 2.56 9.59
N GLN A 104 -16.96 2.32 10.69
CA GLN A 104 -18.42 2.07 10.69
C GLN A 104 -19.19 2.97 11.66
N VAL A 105 -18.50 3.58 12.63
CA VAL A 105 -19.06 4.51 13.61
C VAL A 105 -18.10 5.70 13.75
N ALA A 106 -18.57 6.84 14.27
CA ALA A 106 -17.67 7.96 14.55
C ALA A 106 -16.60 7.54 15.57
N GLY A 107 -15.35 7.96 15.37
CA GLY A 107 -14.25 7.59 16.28
C GLY A 107 -12.88 8.10 15.83
N SER A 108 -11.85 7.77 16.62
CA SER A 108 -10.46 8.29 16.51
C SER A 108 -9.69 8.01 15.21
N VAL A 109 -10.31 7.36 14.22
CA VAL A 109 -9.70 7.16 12.89
C VAL A 109 -9.73 8.46 12.10
N ASP A 110 -10.74 9.29 12.33
CA ASP A 110 -11.02 10.51 11.59
C ASP A 110 -9.89 11.54 11.73
N GLU A 111 -9.30 11.65 12.93
CA GLU A 111 -8.17 12.55 13.23
C GLU A 111 -6.87 12.15 12.51
N LYS A 112 -6.72 10.88 12.14
CA LYS A 112 -5.43 10.33 11.71
C LYS A 112 -5.13 10.51 10.22
N LEU A 113 -6.14 10.85 9.41
CA LEU A 113 -5.98 11.02 7.96
C LEU A 113 -5.00 12.16 7.60
N GLN A 114 -4.88 13.16 8.46
CA GLN A 114 -3.99 14.32 8.27
C GLN A 114 -2.50 13.95 8.46
N THR A 115 -2.20 12.81 9.10
CA THR A 115 -0.82 12.41 9.42
C THR A 115 -0.04 11.83 8.23
N CYS A 116 -0.70 11.63 7.08
CA CYS A 116 -0.07 11.05 5.90
C CYS A 116 1.18 11.80 5.44
N ASP A 117 1.15 13.14 5.42
CA ASP A 117 2.30 13.94 4.98
C ASP A 117 3.53 13.69 5.85
N PHE A 118 3.36 13.78 7.17
CA PHE A 118 4.44 13.51 8.12
C PHE A 118 5.00 12.10 7.93
N LYS A 119 4.14 11.08 7.87
CA LYS A 119 4.55 9.68 7.68
C LYS A 119 5.30 9.50 6.37
N ARG A 120 4.77 10.00 5.26
CA ARG A 120 5.41 9.91 3.95
C ARG A 120 6.80 10.56 3.96
N LYS A 121 6.95 11.75 4.55
CA LYS A 121 8.25 12.43 4.69
C LYS A 121 9.25 11.58 5.50
N GLN A 122 8.80 10.88 6.53
CA GLN A 122 9.68 9.99 7.30
C GLN A 122 10.09 8.75 6.48
N TYR A 123 9.16 8.13 5.74
CA TYR A 123 9.51 7.03 4.83
C TYR A 123 10.47 7.47 3.73
N LEU A 124 10.24 8.65 3.14
CA LEU A 124 11.14 9.24 2.15
C LEU A 124 12.53 9.45 2.74
N LYS A 125 12.63 9.98 3.97
CA LYS A 125 13.92 10.10 4.66
C LYS A 125 14.64 8.75 4.76
N LEU A 126 13.94 7.67 5.11
CA LEU A 126 14.52 6.33 5.26
C LEU A 126 15.07 5.76 3.95
N VAL A 127 14.41 6.02 2.81
CA VAL A 127 14.78 5.42 1.52
C VAL A 127 15.52 6.36 0.57
N ALA A 128 15.66 7.64 0.92
CA ALA A 128 16.40 8.62 0.13
C ALA A 128 17.84 8.18 -0.20
N PRO A 129 18.62 7.54 0.72
CA PRO A 129 19.96 7.05 0.37
C PRO A 129 19.97 5.94 -0.69
N LEU A 130 18.82 5.28 -0.92
CA LEU A 130 18.64 4.25 -1.95
C LEU A 130 18.14 4.83 -3.27
N GLY A 131 17.96 6.15 -3.37
CA GLY A 131 17.42 6.82 -4.57
C GLY A 131 15.92 6.58 -4.83
N LEU A 132 15.20 5.97 -3.88
CA LEU A 132 13.81 5.58 -4.07
C LEU A 132 12.84 6.75 -3.88
N LYS A 133 11.79 6.77 -4.70
CA LYS A 133 10.61 7.63 -4.52
C LYS A 133 9.66 7.02 -3.48
N VAL A 134 8.82 7.85 -2.87
CA VAL A 134 7.79 7.39 -1.95
C VAL A 134 6.43 7.96 -2.33
N GLU A 135 5.48 7.06 -2.51
CA GLU A 135 4.06 7.38 -2.66
C GLU A 135 3.30 6.86 -1.43
N TYR A 136 2.43 7.67 -0.87
CA TYR A 136 1.62 7.29 0.30
C TYR A 136 0.15 7.29 -0.10
N VAL A 137 -0.52 6.15 0.06
CA VAL A 137 -1.92 5.98 -0.36
C VAL A 137 -2.77 5.41 0.76
N TYR A 138 -3.92 6.02 0.96
CA TYR A 138 -5.00 5.42 1.75
C TYR A 138 -5.93 4.60 0.87
N VAL A 139 -6.33 3.43 1.37
CA VAL A 139 -7.54 2.75 0.87
C VAL A 139 -8.65 2.99 1.88
N LEU A 140 -9.64 3.78 1.48
CA LEU A 140 -10.72 4.25 2.35
C LEU A 140 -12.01 3.48 2.06
N CYS A 141 -12.75 3.08 3.09
CA CYS A 141 -14.11 2.58 2.91
C CYS A 141 -15.13 3.71 2.64
N ASP A 142 -16.34 3.37 2.21
CA ASP A 142 -17.41 4.32 1.89
C ASP A 142 -17.79 5.29 3.01
N TRP A 143 -17.49 4.96 4.28
CA TRP A 143 -17.69 5.86 5.40
C TRP A 143 -17.05 7.24 5.19
N PHE A 144 -15.88 7.28 4.57
CA PHE A 144 -15.12 8.50 4.33
C PHE A 144 -15.66 9.34 3.15
N LYS A 145 -16.72 8.89 2.47
CA LYS A 145 -17.40 9.68 1.43
C LYS A 145 -18.33 10.75 2.01
N LYS A 146 -18.56 10.76 3.32
CA LYS A 146 -19.41 11.77 3.97
C LYS A 146 -18.87 13.19 3.72
N PRO A 147 -19.73 14.20 3.52
CA PRO A 147 -19.31 15.58 3.25
C PRO A 147 -18.31 16.17 4.27
N ALA A 148 -18.39 15.74 5.53
CA ALA A 148 -17.49 16.18 6.60
C ALA A 148 -16.00 15.85 6.34
N TYR A 149 -15.68 14.90 5.46
CA TYR A 149 -14.29 14.56 5.12
C TYR A 149 -13.74 15.33 3.92
N LYS A 150 -14.54 16.20 3.27
CA LYS A 150 -14.13 16.93 2.07
C LYS A 150 -12.78 17.65 2.24
N ASP A 151 -12.61 18.35 3.35
CA ASP A 151 -11.42 19.17 3.58
C ASP A 151 -10.17 18.31 3.83
N VAL A 152 -10.29 17.22 4.60
CA VAL A 152 -9.16 16.32 4.83
C VAL A 152 -8.78 15.53 3.58
N LEU A 153 -9.75 15.15 2.74
CA LEU A 153 -9.49 14.51 1.45
C LEU A 153 -8.80 15.47 0.47
N ALA A 154 -9.21 16.74 0.44
CA ALA A 154 -8.52 17.77 -0.33
C ALA A 154 -7.09 17.99 0.17
N TYR A 155 -6.89 18.02 1.50
CA TYR A 155 -5.58 18.13 2.12
C TYR A 155 -4.65 16.96 1.76
N ILE A 156 -5.14 15.72 1.76
CA ILE A 156 -4.36 14.54 1.36
C ILE A 156 -3.74 14.75 -0.03
N HIS A 157 -4.52 15.25 -0.99
CA HIS A 157 -4.00 15.56 -2.33
C HIS A 157 -3.05 16.75 -2.35
N SER A 158 -3.36 17.82 -1.61
CA SER A 158 -2.50 19.02 -1.60
C SER A 158 -1.11 18.74 -1.05
N VAL A 159 -0.98 17.74 -0.19
CA VAL A 159 0.31 17.30 0.34
C VAL A 159 0.92 16.17 -0.46
N ASN A 160 0.47 15.87 -1.69
CA ASN A 160 1.00 14.82 -2.58
C ASN A 160 0.93 13.39 -1.96
N CYS A 161 -0.09 13.16 -1.14
CA CYS A 161 -0.55 11.84 -0.75
C CYS A 161 -1.81 11.50 -1.55
N HIS A 162 -2.21 10.24 -1.53
CA HIS A 162 -3.32 9.75 -2.34
C HIS A 162 -4.35 9.02 -1.49
N TYR A 163 -5.56 8.93 -2.00
CA TYR A 163 -6.55 7.99 -1.50
C TYR A 163 -7.31 7.37 -2.66
N LYS A 164 -7.82 6.16 -2.43
CA LYS A 164 -8.78 5.47 -3.28
C LYS A 164 -9.87 4.88 -2.40
N PHE A 165 -11.08 4.79 -2.94
CA PHE A 165 -12.22 4.22 -2.23
C PHE A 165 -12.41 2.76 -2.59
N ASN A 166 -12.40 1.89 -1.58
CA ASN A 166 -12.62 0.44 -1.65
C ASN A 166 -11.69 -0.34 -2.57
N GLU A 167 -11.02 0.27 -3.54
CA GLU A 167 -10.13 -0.42 -4.47
C GLU A 167 -8.81 0.30 -4.65
N LEU A 168 -7.77 -0.47 -4.98
CA LEU A 168 -6.48 0.06 -5.39
C LEU A 168 -6.11 -0.50 -6.77
N PRO A 169 -6.19 0.31 -7.84
CA PRO A 169 -5.89 -0.18 -9.19
C PRO A 169 -4.43 -0.62 -9.33
N LEU A 170 -4.20 -1.79 -9.92
CA LEU A 170 -2.85 -2.32 -10.12
C LEU A 170 -2.01 -1.41 -11.03
N SER A 171 -2.61 -0.88 -12.10
CA SER A 171 -1.95 0.04 -13.03
C SER A 171 -1.49 1.34 -12.35
N TRP A 172 -2.23 1.81 -11.34
CA TRP A 172 -1.84 2.98 -10.55
C TRP A 172 -0.57 2.70 -9.74
N LEU A 173 -0.47 1.51 -9.14
CA LEU A 173 0.76 1.02 -8.50
C LEU A 173 1.91 0.79 -9.50
N GLY A 174 1.62 0.66 -10.79
CA GLY A 174 2.62 0.28 -11.80
C GLY A 174 2.83 -1.22 -11.89
N LEU A 175 1.84 -1.99 -11.45
CA LEU A 175 1.82 -3.44 -11.56
C LEU A 175 1.12 -3.87 -12.87
N PRO A 176 1.60 -4.93 -13.54
CA PRO A 176 0.97 -5.46 -14.76
C PRO A 176 -0.49 -5.91 -14.54
N THR A 177 -1.35 -5.76 -15.55
CA THR A 177 -2.78 -6.13 -15.46
C THR A 177 -3.26 -7.11 -16.51
N THR A 178 -2.43 -7.43 -17.51
CA THR A 178 -2.81 -8.34 -18.60
C THR A 178 -1.73 -9.39 -18.74
N PRO A 179 -2.09 -10.69 -18.73
CA PRO A 179 -1.18 -11.73 -19.17
C PRO A 179 -0.71 -11.36 -20.58
N THR A 180 0.58 -11.39 -20.83
CA THR A 180 1.07 -11.23 -22.21
C THR A 180 0.57 -12.46 -22.96
N LEU A 181 -0.43 -12.29 -23.84
CA LEU A 181 -0.80 -13.34 -24.78
C LEU A 181 0.47 -13.64 -25.60
N SER A 182 1.07 -14.79 -25.34
CA SER A 182 2.15 -15.35 -26.14
C SER A 182 1.57 -16.12 -27.32
#